data_AF-A0A2A4FB04-F1
#
_entry.id   AF-A0A2A4FB04-F1
#
_cell.length_a   1.000
_cell.length_b   1.000
_cell.length_c   1.000
_cell.angle_alpha   90.00
_cell.angle_beta   90.00
_cell.angle_gamma   90.00
#
_symmetry.space_group_name_H-M   'P 1'
#
loop_
_entity.id
_entity.type
_entity.pdbx_description
1 polymer ?
#
loop_
_entity_poly.entity_id
_entity_poly.type
_entity_poly.pdbx_seq_one_letter_code
_entity_poly.pdbx_strand_id
1 'polypeptide(L)'
;MLPNRLNSRIADVISQTIAEERSATDTTSLAWRARCEVAQVAMFTDSDRRIFLSSIAHRRGEAAADALEQSADALRTQAIYKLARKPS
;
A
#
# COMPACT_ATOMS: atom_id res chain seq x y z
N MET A 1 20.71 -4.26 2.85
CA MET A 1 19.70 -3.92 3.88
C MET A 1 18.90 -5.17 4.17
N LEU A 2 18.69 -5.55 5.44
CA LEU A 2 17.80 -6.67 5.75
C LEU A 2 16.41 -6.40 5.16
N PRO A 3 15.75 -7.35 4.48
CA PRO A 3 14.45 -7.15 3.83
C PRO A 3 13.39 -6.50 4.74
N ASN A 4 13.43 -6.83 6.04
CA ASN A 4 12.55 -6.23 7.04
C ASN A 4 12.73 -4.71 7.18
N ARG A 5 13.97 -4.19 7.08
CA ARG A 5 14.20 -2.73 7.16
C ARG A 5 13.65 -1.99 5.93
N LEU A 6 13.67 -2.60 4.75
CA LEU A 6 13.13 -1.96 3.55
C LEU A 6 11.59 -1.91 3.63
N ASN A 7 10.94 -3.01 4.00
CA ASN A 7 9.49 -3.05 4.15
C ASN A 7 8.99 -2.05 5.21
N SER A 8 9.67 -1.93 6.36
CA SER A 8 9.33 -0.90 7.36
C SER A 8 9.45 0.52 6.80
N ARG A 9 10.55 0.84 6.11
CA ARG A 9 10.74 2.18 5.52
C ARG A 9 9.72 2.49 4.42
N ILE A 10 9.33 1.50 3.61
CA ILE A 10 8.26 1.65 2.63
C ILE A 10 6.95 1.95 3.34
N ALA A 11 6.63 1.21 4.41
CA ALA A 11 5.42 1.43 5.20
C ALA A 11 5.37 2.81 5.84
N ASP A 12 6.50 3.31 6.37
CA ASP A 12 6.60 4.66 6.92
C ASP A 12 6.31 5.74 5.87
N VAL A 13 6.88 5.60 4.67
CA VAL A 13 6.66 6.56 3.57
C VAL A 13 5.22 6.56 3.09
N ILE A 14 4.61 5.38 2.99
CA ILE A 14 3.20 5.25 2.61
C ILE A 14 2.31 5.86 3.68
N SER A 15 2.59 5.60 4.96
CA SER A 15 1.85 6.17 6.10
C SER A 15 1.91 7.71 6.10
N GLN A 16 3.10 8.28 5.88
CA GLN A 16 3.27 9.74 5.73
C GLN A 16 2.46 10.27 4.55
N THR A 17 2.53 9.60 3.40
CA THR A 17 1.78 9.99 2.19
C THR A 17 0.27 10.00 2.43
N ILE A 18 -0.27 8.96 3.10
CA ILE A 18 -1.70 8.91 3.45
C ILE A 18 -2.08 9.97 4.48
N ALA A 19 -1.22 10.26 5.46
CA ALA A 19 -1.48 11.31 6.43
C ALA A 19 -1.56 12.70 5.78
N GLU A 20 -0.69 12.99 4.82
CA GLU A 20 -0.72 14.20 4.00
C GLU A 20 -2.02 14.28 3.18
N GLU A 21 -2.37 13.21 2.44
CA GLU A 21 -3.60 13.15 1.62
C GLU A 21 -4.87 13.33 2.48
N ARG A 22 -4.89 12.76 3.69
CA ARG A 22 -6.03 12.83 4.62
C ARG A 22 -6.42 14.27 4.97
N SER A 23 -5.43 15.17 5.03
CA SER A 23 -5.66 16.57 5.41
C SER A 23 -6.46 17.36 4.36
N ALA A 24 -6.48 16.89 3.11
CA ALA A 24 -7.05 17.59 1.97
C ALA A 24 -8.17 16.80 1.25
N THR A 25 -8.58 15.65 1.81
CA THR A 25 -9.53 14.72 1.15
C THR A 25 -10.75 14.45 2.02
N ASP A 26 -11.92 14.26 1.41
CA ASP A 26 -13.09 13.73 2.10
C ASP A 26 -12.86 12.28 2.54
N THR A 27 -12.57 12.12 3.83
CA THR A 27 -12.29 10.83 4.46
C THR A 27 -13.49 9.91 4.62
N THR A 28 -14.70 10.39 4.33
CA THR A 28 -15.92 9.58 4.42
C THR A 28 -16.28 8.89 3.10
N SER A 29 -15.68 9.34 2.00
CA SER A 29 -15.92 8.84 0.65
C SER A 29 -15.49 7.38 0.46
N LEU A 30 -16.20 6.66 -0.42
CA LEU A 30 -15.80 5.31 -0.85
C LEU A 30 -14.43 5.31 -1.54
N ALA A 31 -14.10 6.38 -2.26
CA ALA A 31 -12.81 6.56 -2.91
C ALA A 31 -11.68 6.62 -1.87
N TRP A 32 -11.87 7.33 -0.75
CA TRP A 32 -10.90 7.37 0.33
C TRP A 32 -10.72 6.00 1.00
N ARG A 33 -11.82 5.28 1.25
CA ARG A 33 -11.75 3.92 1.80
C ARG A 33 -10.96 2.97 0.88
N ALA A 34 -11.22 3.01 -0.43
CA ALA A 34 -10.46 2.23 -1.40
C ALA A 34 -8.98 2.63 -1.43
N ARG A 35 -8.68 3.92 -1.37
CA ARG A 35 -7.31 4.45 -1.27
C ARG A 35 -6.57 3.94 -0.03
N CYS A 36 -7.24 3.90 1.12
CA CYS A 36 -6.71 3.34 2.35
C CYS A 36 -6.51 1.82 2.28
N GLU A 37 -7.41 1.08 1.63
CA GLU A 37 -7.27 -0.38 1.42
C GLU A 37 -6.00 -0.67 0.59
N VAL A 38 -5.81 0.03 -0.52
CA VAL A 38 -4.57 -0.05 -1.33
C VAL A 38 -3.33 0.24 -0.48
N ALA A 39 -3.38 1.31 0.33
CA ALA A 39 -2.26 1.67 1.20
C ALA A 39 -1.95 0.58 2.22
N GLN A 40 -2.96 0.01 2.85
CA GLN A 40 -2.79 -1.08 3.82
C GLN A 40 -2.08 -2.27 3.18
N VAL A 41 -2.52 -2.70 1.99
CA VAL A 41 -1.90 -3.81 1.26
C VAL A 41 -0.46 -3.50 0.85
N ALA A 42 -0.21 -2.27 0.40
CA ALA A 42 1.13 -1.83 0.00
C ALA A 42 2.13 -1.81 1.17
N MET A 43 1.66 -1.64 2.41
CA MET A 43 2.51 -1.65 3.61
C MET A 43 2.84 -3.05 4.13
N PHE A 44 2.13 -4.08 3.68
CA PHE A 44 2.39 -5.46 4.10
C PHE A 44 3.75 -5.99 3.67
N THR A 45 4.26 -6.95 4.44
CA THR A 45 5.33 -7.83 3.96
C THR A 45 4.82 -8.66 2.78
N ASP A 46 5.72 -9.24 1.99
CA ASP A 46 5.31 -10.04 0.82
C ASP A 46 4.50 -11.27 1.24
N SER A 47 4.81 -11.87 2.40
CA SER A 47 4.05 -13.00 2.95
C SER A 47 2.64 -12.59 3.37
N ASP A 48 2.50 -11.49 4.11
CA ASP A 48 1.19 -11.01 4.58
C ASP A 48 0.33 -10.55 3.40
N ARG A 49 0.93 -9.88 2.42
CA ARG A 49 0.25 -9.42 1.20
C ARG A 49 -0.35 -10.58 0.43
N ARG A 50 0.41 -11.67 0.23
CA ARG A 50 -0.08 -12.88 -0.45
C ARG A 50 -1.27 -13.52 0.27
N ILE A 51 -1.21 -13.63 1.60
CA ILE A 51 -2.31 -14.19 2.40
C ILE A 51 -3.56 -13.30 2.30
N PHE A 52 -3.38 -11.99 2.40
CA PHE A 52 -4.48 -11.04 2.30
C PHE A 52 -5.14 -11.08 0.92
N LEU A 53 -4.35 -11.01 -0.17
CA LEU A 53 -4.86 -11.05 -1.54
C LEU A 53 -5.59 -12.36 -1.85
N SER A 54 -5.10 -13.50 -1.36
CA SER A 54 -5.83 -14.78 -1.48
C SER A 54 -7.21 -14.73 -0.81
N SER A 55 -7.33 -14.06 0.35
CA SER A 55 -8.62 -13.87 1.00
C SER A 55 -9.56 -12.94 0.21
N ILE A 56 -9.00 -11.93 -0.47
CA ILE A 56 -9.76 -11.03 -1.35
C ILE A 56 -10.23 -11.79 -2.59
N ALA A 57 -9.37 -12.58 -3.22
CA ALA A 57 -9.72 -13.42 -4.35
C ALA A 57 -10.90 -14.34 -4.01
N HIS A 58 -10.88 -14.96 -2.82
CA HIS A 58 -11.97 -15.81 -2.36
C HIS A 58 -13.29 -15.06 -2.11
N ARG A 59 -13.24 -13.83 -1.58
CA ARG A 59 -14.45 -13.07 -1.17
C ARG A 59 -15.01 -12.16 -2.26
N ARG A 60 -14.14 -11.60 -3.10
CA ARG A 60 -14.43 -10.53 -4.09
C ARG A 60 -14.07 -10.94 -5.52
N GLY A 61 -13.47 -12.11 -5.71
CA GLY A 61 -13.02 -12.63 -7.00
C GLY A 61 -11.59 -12.21 -7.37
N GLU A 62 -10.96 -13.01 -8.24
CA GLU A 62 -9.57 -12.81 -8.68
C GLU A 62 -9.33 -11.42 -9.28
N ALA A 63 -10.23 -10.94 -10.14
CA ALA A 63 -10.10 -9.62 -10.75
C ALA A 63 -10.01 -8.48 -9.72
N ALA A 64 -10.68 -8.60 -8.57
CA ALA A 64 -10.60 -7.62 -7.50
C ALA A 64 -9.28 -7.73 -6.72
N ALA A 65 -8.75 -8.95 -6.54
CA ALA A 65 -7.44 -9.17 -5.94
C ALA A 65 -6.32 -8.61 -6.83
N ASP A 66 -6.36 -8.91 -8.13
CA ASP A 66 -5.38 -8.43 -9.12
C ASP A 66 -5.34 -6.91 -9.20
N ALA A 67 -6.52 -6.26 -9.24
CA ALA A 67 -6.60 -4.80 -9.27
C ALA A 67 -6.02 -4.16 -8.00
N LEU A 68 -6.23 -4.80 -6.85
CA LEU A 68 -5.70 -4.35 -5.57
C LEU A 68 -4.18 -4.56 -5.49
N GLU A 69 -3.68 -5.69 -5.97
CA GLU A 69 -2.25 -5.99 -6.05
C GLU A 69 -1.52 -4.99 -6.95
N GLN A 70 -2.01 -4.76 -8.16
CA GLN A 70 -1.41 -3.79 -9.09
C GLN A 70 -1.36 -2.37 -8.50
N SER A 71 -2.43 -1.95 -7.83
CA SER A 71 -2.50 -0.64 -7.18
C SER A 71 -1.52 -0.54 -6.00
N ALA A 72 -1.39 -1.62 -5.23
CA ALA A 72 -0.46 -1.68 -4.10
C ALA A 72 1.00 -1.66 -4.56
N ASP A 73 1.33 -2.39 -5.63
CA ASP A 73 2.68 -2.43 -6.21
C ASP A 73 3.10 -1.09 -6.83
N ALA A 74 2.17 -0.40 -7.49
CA ALA A 74 2.41 0.95 -7.98
C ALA A 74 2.75 1.92 -6.82
N LEU A 75 2.01 1.85 -5.71
CA LEU A 75 2.24 2.68 -4.54
C LEU A 75 3.57 2.34 -3.84
N ARG A 76 3.90 1.05 -3.70
CA ARG A 76 5.21 0.61 -3.18
C ARG A 76 6.35 1.12 -4.04
N THR A 77 6.22 1.04 -5.35
CA THR A 77 7.20 1.55 -6.31
C THR A 77 7.43 3.05 -6.11
N GLN A 78 6.35 3.84 -5.96
CA GLN A 78 6.45 5.27 -5.66
C GLN A 78 7.17 5.53 -4.33
N ALA A 79 6.87 4.76 -3.28
CA ALA A 79 7.53 4.87 -1.99
C ALA A 79 9.04 4.55 -2.06
N ILE A 80 9.42 3.51 -2.82
CA ILE A 80 10.83 3.17 -3.08
C ILE A 80 11.53 4.32 -3.78
N TYR A 81 10.92 4.94 -4.81
CA TYR A 81 11.48 6.11 -5.46
C TYR A 81 11.66 7.30 -4.50
N LYS A 82 10.68 7.56 -3.61
CA LYS A 82 10.81 8.60 -2.58
C LYS A 82 11.97 8.29 -1.62
N LEU A 83 12.13 7.04 -1.19
CA LEU A 83 13.24 6.62 -0.31
C LEU A 83 14.60 6.77 -0.99
N ALA A 84 14.71 6.43 -2.27
CA ALA A 84 15.96 6.54 -3.04
C ALA A 84 16.40 8.00 -3.23
N ARG A 85 15.47 8.95 -3.21
CA ARG A 85 15.74 10.40 -3.38
C ARG A 85 16.09 11.13 -2.08
N LYS A 86 15.79 10.57 -0.91
CA LYS A 86 16.16 11.18 0.38
C LYS A 86 17.61 10.77 0.72
N PRO A 87 18.59 11.69 0.75
CA PRO A 87 19.93 11.36 1.24
C PRO A 87 19.83 10.93 2.70
N SER A 88 20.52 9.82 3.01
CA SER A 88 20.55 9.14 4.31
C SER A 88 21.27 9.93 5.39
#